data_AF-N8YVH9-F1
#
_entry.id   AF-N8YVH9-F1
#
_cell.length_a   1.000
_cell.length_b   1.000
_cell.length_c   1.000
_cell.angle_alpha   90.00
_cell.angle_beta   90.00
_cell.angle_gamma   90.00
#
_symmetry.space_group_name_H-M   'P 1'
#
loop_
_entity.id
_entity.type
_entity.pdbx_description
1 polymer ?
#
loop_
_entity_poly.entity_id
_entity_poly.type
_entity_poly.pdbx_seq_one_letter_code
_entity_poly.pdbx_strand_id
1 'polypeptide(L)'
;MHSKEHHAFHVSAQQYGLDPESLEKVTGIILKAIEQIFPKKWNLLVTVSLEHYTAVLVVEMMKNVNELMTDTTIRNLWLWHSVEETEHKAVAYDMYEYLYGKGLDAYIPRVAIFTFSLVLITAFSNIYQMVLMSRDKQLWNIKSWAKFAGFAMDSYRKLIPQFFSYYHFDFHPNDTDESEIVAQSKVKIGISPEQSTFIQ
;
A
#
# COMPACT_ATOMS: atom_id res chain seq x y z
N MET A 1 -11.56 -7.21 -7.60
CA MET A 1 -11.02 -6.79 -8.91
C MET A 1 -9.53 -6.51 -8.77
N HIS A 2 -9.11 -5.79 -7.72
CA HIS A 2 -7.77 -5.82 -7.10
C HIS A 2 -6.90 -7.08 -7.32
N SER A 3 -7.30 -8.27 -6.84
CA SER A 3 -6.48 -9.50 -6.99
C SER A 3 -6.27 -9.98 -8.44
N LYS A 4 -7.19 -9.64 -9.37
CA LYS A 4 -7.03 -9.97 -10.79
C LYS A 4 -5.96 -9.10 -11.44
N GLU A 5 -5.89 -7.83 -11.05
CA GLU A 5 -4.90 -6.88 -11.57
C GLU A 5 -3.49 -7.17 -11.02
N HIS A 6 -3.36 -7.59 -9.76
CA HIS A 6 -2.10 -8.15 -9.24
C HIS A 6 -1.62 -9.34 -10.06
N HIS A 7 -2.53 -10.24 -10.44
CA HIS A 7 -2.18 -11.37 -11.30
C HIS A 7 -1.76 -10.93 -12.70
N ALA A 8 -2.46 -9.97 -13.31
CA ALA A 8 -2.10 -9.41 -14.61
C ALA A 8 -0.72 -8.73 -14.57
N PHE A 9 -0.42 -8.00 -13.48
CA PHE A 9 0.90 -7.42 -13.24
C PHE A 9 1.98 -8.51 -13.15
N HIS A 10 1.73 -9.61 -12.46
CA HIS A 10 2.68 -10.72 -12.37
C HIS A 10 2.98 -11.34 -13.72
N VAL A 11 1.95 -11.61 -14.52
CA VAL A 11 2.11 -12.15 -15.89
C VAL A 11 2.92 -11.19 -16.75
N SER A 12 2.66 -9.88 -16.66
CA SER A 12 3.45 -8.86 -17.37
C SER A 12 4.91 -8.87 -16.91
N ALA A 13 5.18 -8.81 -15.61
CA ALA A 13 6.54 -8.79 -15.06
C ALA A 13 7.36 -10.03 -15.45
N GLN A 14 6.73 -11.21 -15.51
CA GLN A 14 7.37 -12.44 -15.98
C GLN A 14 7.85 -12.36 -17.43
N GLN A 15 7.15 -11.62 -18.31
CA GLN A 15 7.60 -11.40 -19.70
C GLN A 15 8.93 -10.63 -19.77
N TYR A 16 9.25 -9.86 -18.73
CA TYR A 16 10.52 -9.13 -18.61
C TYR A 16 11.57 -9.89 -17.77
N GLY A 17 11.35 -11.19 -17.52
CA GLY A 17 12.27 -12.03 -16.76
C GLY A 17 12.30 -11.76 -15.25
N LEU A 18 11.30 -11.04 -14.74
CA LEU A 18 11.13 -10.83 -13.31
C LEU A 18 10.36 -11.99 -12.68
N ASP A 19 10.66 -12.28 -11.41
CA ASP A 19 9.99 -13.32 -10.62
C ASP A 19 9.27 -12.68 -9.42
N PRO A 20 8.11 -12.05 -9.63
CA PRO A 20 7.31 -11.48 -8.54
C PRO A 20 6.63 -12.57 -7.70
N GLU A 21 6.30 -13.72 -8.30
CA GLU A 21 5.59 -14.83 -7.66
C GLU A 21 6.38 -15.40 -6.47
N SER A 22 7.71 -15.43 -6.55
CA SER A 22 8.56 -15.86 -5.43
C SER A 22 8.38 -15.01 -4.17
N LEU A 23 8.19 -13.69 -4.29
CA LEU A 23 7.98 -12.81 -3.13
C LEU A 23 6.53 -12.87 -2.66
N GLU A 24 5.57 -12.91 -3.60
CA GLU A 24 4.15 -13.05 -3.31
C GLU A 24 3.87 -14.33 -2.51
N LYS A 25 4.44 -15.48 -2.91
CA LYS A 25 4.26 -16.76 -2.21
C LYS A 25 4.69 -16.68 -0.74
N VAL A 26 5.80 -16.03 -0.45
CA VAL A 26 6.26 -15.85 0.94
C VAL A 26 5.27 -15.00 1.72
N THR A 27 4.84 -13.87 1.16
CA THR A 27 3.81 -13.02 1.78
C THR A 27 2.51 -13.79 2.03
N GLY A 28 2.03 -14.54 1.03
CA GLY A 28 0.79 -15.31 1.12
C GLY A 28 0.82 -16.41 2.18
N ILE A 29 1.95 -17.10 2.35
CA ILE A 29 2.12 -18.09 3.43
C ILE A 29 1.99 -17.42 4.81
N ILE A 30 2.61 -16.25 4.98
CA ILE A 30 2.63 -15.52 6.25
C ILE A 30 1.25 -14.96 6.58
N LEU A 31 0.59 -14.32 5.60
CA LEU A 31 -0.77 -13.81 5.77
C LEU A 31 -1.76 -14.94 6.09
N LYS A 32 -1.65 -16.09 5.41
CA LYS A 32 -2.49 -17.26 5.70
C LYS A 32 -2.23 -17.83 7.10
N ALA A 33 -0.98 -17.84 7.56
CA ALA A 33 -0.66 -18.26 8.91
C ALA A 33 -1.27 -17.30 9.95
N ILE A 34 -1.16 -15.98 9.73
CA ILE A 34 -1.82 -14.97 10.56
C ILE A 34 -3.34 -15.20 10.57
N GLU A 35 -3.95 -15.35 9.39
CA GLU A 35 -5.40 -15.56 9.24
C GLU A 35 -5.91 -16.75 10.06
N GLN A 36 -5.16 -17.86 10.04
CA GLN A 36 -5.52 -19.09 10.74
C GLN A 36 -5.35 -19.01 12.26
N ILE A 37 -4.43 -18.18 12.75
CA ILE A 37 -4.11 -18.07 14.18
C ILE A 37 -4.96 -16.98 14.84
N PHE A 38 -5.23 -15.88 14.14
CA PHE A 38 -5.85 -14.70 14.71
C PHE A 38 -7.40 -14.76 14.68
N PRO A 39 -8.07 -14.18 15.69
CA PRO A 39 -9.52 -14.01 15.64
C PRO A 39 -9.97 -13.15 14.45
N LYS A 40 -11.22 -13.34 14.00
CA LYS A 40 -11.80 -12.58 12.87
C LYS A 40 -11.64 -11.06 12.99
N LYS A 41 -11.82 -10.51 14.21
CA LYS A 41 -11.61 -9.07 14.48
C LYS A 41 -10.19 -8.62 14.13
N TRP A 42 -9.21 -9.44 14.48
CA TRP A 42 -7.80 -9.12 14.28
C TRP A 42 -7.42 -9.29 12.80
N ASN A 43 -7.96 -10.30 12.12
CA ASN A 43 -7.81 -10.44 10.67
C ASN A 43 -8.36 -9.22 9.91
N LEU A 44 -9.55 -8.74 10.28
CA LEU A 44 -10.09 -7.51 9.71
C LEU A 44 -9.16 -6.32 10.00
N LEU A 45 -8.67 -6.18 11.24
CA LEU A 45 -7.73 -5.11 11.58
C LEU A 45 -6.40 -5.19 10.82
N VAL A 46 -5.92 -6.38 10.47
CA VAL A 46 -4.76 -6.53 9.57
C VAL A 46 -5.10 -5.97 8.20
N THR A 47 -6.27 -6.27 7.64
CA THR A 47 -6.75 -5.64 6.39
C THR A 47 -6.82 -4.12 6.53
N VAL A 48 -7.51 -3.57 7.54
CA VAL A 48 -7.59 -2.11 7.77
C VAL A 48 -6.21 -1.48 7.86
N SER A 49 -5.27 -2.15 8.52
CA SER A 49 -3.89 -1.68 8.68
C SER A 49 -3.13 -1.66 7.35
N LEU A 50 -3.31 -2.69 6.52
CA LEU A 50 -2.68 -2.79 5.20
C LEU A 50 -3.24 -1.73 4.25
N GLU A 51 -4.56 -1.56 4.18
CA GLU A 51 -5.22 -0.56 3.33
C GLU A 51 -4.84 0.87 3.75
N HIS A 52 -4.74 1.15 5.06
CA HIS A 52 -4.22 2.44 5.51
C HIS A 52 -2.75 2.62 5.15
N TYR A 53 -1.94 1.55 5.28
CA TYR A 53 -0.52 1.62 4.94
C TYR A 53 -0.31 1.92 3.45
N THR A 54 -1.01 1.20 2.57
CA THR A 54 -0.93 1.37 1.11
C THR A 54 -1.47 2.74 0.70
N ALA A 55 -2.60 3.19 1.27
CA ALA A 55 -3.16 4.51 1.04
C ALA A 55 -2.14 5.65 1.24
N VAL A 56 -1.37 5.62 2.34
CA VAL A 56 -0.33 6.63 2.60
C VAL A 56 0.76 6.61 1.53
N LEU A 57 1.15 5.43 1.02
CA LEU A 57 2.15 5.31 -0.03
C LEU A 57 1.64 5.80 -1.39
N VAL A 58 0.40 5.45 -1.75
CA VAL A 58 -0.13 5.73 -3.08
C VAL A 58 -0.41 7.22 -3.30
N VAL A 59 -0.58 8.01 -2.23
CA VAL A 59 -0.63 9.47 -2.35
C VAL A 59 0.69 10.03 -2.91
N GLU A 60 1.84 9.53 -2.44
CA GLU A 60 3.14 9.93 -3.00
C GLU A 60 3.36 9.33 -4.39
N MET A 61 2.79 8.14 -4.66
CA MET A 61 2.77 7.56 -6.01
C MET A 61 2.11 8.50 -7.02
N MET A 62 0.89 8.98 -6.70
CA MET A 62 0.14 9.91 -7.55
C MET A 62 0.80 11.28 -7.67
N LYS A 63 1.43 11.78 -6.61
CA LYS A 63 2.07 13.11 -6.62
C LYS A 63 3.38 13.14 -7.41
N ASN A 64 4.29 12.20 -7.12
CA ASN A 64 5.70 12.35 -7.53
C ASN A 64 6.29 11.09 -8.17
N VAL A 65 6.03 9.89 -7.61
CA VAL A 65 6.74 8.67 -8.06
C VAL A 65 6.35 8.27 -9.47
N ASN A 66 5.10 8.50 -9.87
CA ASN A 66 4.63 8.21 -11.22
C ASN A 66 5.42 8.94 -12.31
N GLU A 67 5.99 10.12 -12.03
CA GLU A 67 6.80 10.87 -13.00
C GLU A 67 8.18 10.27 -13.23
N LEU A 68 8.62 9.36 -12.35
CA LEU A 68 9.86 8.60 -12.52
C LEU A 68 9.69 7.42 -13.50
N MET A 69 8.45 7.09 -13.87
CA MET A 69 8.13 5.96 -14.74
C MET A 69 8.14 6.39 -16.21
N THR A 70 8.99 5.72 -17.00
CA THR A 70 9.11 5.96 -18.44
C THR A 70 8.07 5.19 -19.26
N ASP A 71 7.67 4.01 -18.79
CA ASP A 71 6.62 3.21 -19.41
C ASP A 71 5.24 3.71 -18.99
N THR A 72 4.45 4.17 -19.96
CA THR A 72 3.13 4.75 -19.70
C THR A 72 2.09 3.71 -19.27
N THR A 73 2.23 2.46 -19.70
CA THR A 73 1.32 1.37 -19.32
C THR A 73 1.52 1.03 -17.85
N ILE A 74 2.78 0.86 -17.42
CA ILE A 74 3.12 0.61 -16.03
C ILE A 74 2.70 1.79 -15.14
N ARG A 75 2.97 3.02 -15.58
CA ARG A 75 2.54 4.22 -14.85
C ARG A 75 1.03 4.27 -14.68
N ASN A 76 0.28 4.02 -15.74
CA ASN A 76 -1.19 4.07 -15.69
C ASN A 76 -1.77 2.98 -14.80
N LEU A 77 -1.17 1.78 -14.79
CA LEU A 77 -1.53 0.71 -13.85
C LEU A 77 -1.33 1.16 -12.40
N TRP A 78 -0.16 1.71 -12.07
CA TRP A 78 0.11 2.20 -10.72
C TRP A 78 -0.78 3.37 -10.30
N LEU A 79 -1.08 4.31 -11.20
CA LEU A 79 -2.01 5.41 -10.93
C LEU A 79 -3.44 4.92 -10.75
N TRP A 80 -3.89 3.97 -11.58
CA TRP A 80 -5.20 3.34 -11.43
C TRP A 80 -5.32 2.64 -10.06
N HIS A 81 -4.33 1.83 -9.71
CA HIS A 81 -4.27 1.13 -8.44
C HIS A 81 -4.23 2.12 -7.26
N SER A 82 -3.47 3.20 -7.40
CA SER A 82 -3.38 4.25 -6.39
C SER A 82 -4.74 4.88 -6.08
N VAL A 83 -5.57 5.09 -7.10
CA VAL A 83 -6.94 5.56 -6.93
C VAL A 83 -7.79 4.54 -6.18
N GLU A 84 -7.70 3.24 -6.54
CA GLU A 84 -8.44 2.16 -5.86
C GLU A 84 -8.11 2.10 -4.35
N GLU A 85 -6.83 2.15 -4.01
CA GLU A 85 -6.35 2.09 -2.61
C GLU A 85 -6.81 3.29 -1.77
N THR A 86 -6.97 4.49 -2.37
CA THR A 86 -7.54 5.63 -1.65
C THR A 86 -9.01 5.45 -1.30
N GLU A 87 -9.76 4.62 -2.04
CA GLU A 87 -11.15 4.31 -1.72
C GLU A 87 -11.22 3.12 -0.72
N HIS A 88 -10.35 2.11 -0.86
CA HIS A 88 -10.31 0.93 0.02
C HIS A 88 -10.05 1.25 1.50
N LYS A 89 -9.17 2.22 1.81
CA LYS A 89 -8.86 2.61 3.19
C LYS A 89 -10.12 2.93 4.00
N ALA A 90 -11.07 3.64 3.40
CA ALA A 90 -12.31 4.06 4.04
C ALA A 90 -13.25 2.87 4.19
N VAL A 91 -13.44 2.09 3.12
CA VAL A 91 -14.30 0.89 3.12
C VAL A 91 -13.88 -0.12 4.19
N ALA A 92 -12.58 -0.39 4.32
CA ALA A 92 -12.08 -1.33 5.32
C ALA A 92 -12.30 -0.80 6.74
N TYR A 93 -12.02 0.48 6.98
CA TYR A 93 -12.22 1.12 8.27
C TYR A 93 -13.70 1.17 8.67
N ASP A 94 -14.58 1.59 7.77
CA ASP A 94 -16.02 1.66 7.98
C ASP A 94 -16.61 0.29 8.31
N MET A 95 -16.13 -0.77 7.64
CA MET A 95 -16.52 -2.14 7.96
C MET A 95 -16.11 -2.53 9.39
N TYR A 96 -14.91 -2.14 9.84
CA TYR A 96 -14.45 -2.39 11.20
C TYR A 96 -15.29 -1.63 12.23
N GLU A 97 -15.53 -0.34 11.99
CA GLU A 97 -16.36 0.51 12.84
C GLU A 97 -17.81 0.00 12.91
N TYR A 98 -18.38 -0.44 11.79
CA TYR A 98 -19.72 -1.01 11.73
C TYR A 98 -19.86 -2.27 12.59
N LEU A 99 -18.86 -3.16 12.56
CA LEU A 99 -18.90 -4.44 13.28
C LEU A 99 -18.52 -4.33 14.76
N TYR A 100 -17.61 -3.42 15.11
CA TYR A 100 -16.99 -3.36 16.44
C TYR A 100 -17.19 -2.03 17.17
N GLY A 101 -17.87 -1.07 16.54
CA GLY A 101 -18.22 0.21 17.14
C GLY A 101 -17.05 1.17 17.30
N LYS A 102 -17.26 2.16 18.18
CA LYS A 102 -16.28 3.16 18.62
C LYS A 102 -15.93 2.96 20.09
N GLY A 103 -14.86 3.61 20.54
CA GLY A 103 -14.41 3.58 21.94
C GLY A 103 -13.10 2.82 22.12
N LEU A 104 -12.66 2.67 23.37
CA LEU A 104 -11.36 2.06 23.69
C LEU A 104 -11.25 0.61 23.20
N ASP A 105 -12.37 -0.12 23.23
CA ASP A 105 -12.50 -1.52 22.85
C ASP A 105 -12.28 -1.73 21.34
N ALA A 106 -12.57 -0.70 20.54
CA ALA A 106 -12.30 -0.65 19.12
C ALA A 106 -10.92 -0.01 18.83
N TYR A 107 -10.57 1.06 19.55
CA TYR A 107 -9.35 1.83 19.35
C TYR A 107 -8.06 1.06 19.72
N ILE A 108 -8.01 0.46 20.91
CA ILE A 108 -6.81 -0.24 21.41
C ILE A 108 -6.34 -1.35 20.45
N PRO A 109 -7.19 -2.30 20.05
CA PRO A 109 -6.75 -3.33 19.10
C PRO A 109 -6.43 -2.74 17.72
N ARG A 110 -7.12 -1.67 17.29
CA ARG A 110 -6.84 -1.00 16.01
C ARG A 110 -5.39 -0.49 15.97
N VAL A 111 -4.97 0.26 16.98
CA VAL A 111 -3.60 0.78 17.03
C VAL A 111 -2.56 -0.31 17.28
N ALA A 112 -2.87 -1.31 18.11
CA ALA A 112 -1.95 -2.42 18.39
C ALA A 112 -1.66 -3.27 17.13
N ILE A 113 -2.71 -3.62 16.38
CA ILE A 113 -2.57 -4.38 15.13
C ILE A 113 -1.93 -3.54 14.03
N PHE A 114 -2.20 -2.23 13.98
CA PHE A 114 -1.50 -1.35 13.05
C PHE A 114 -0.01 -1.26 13.35
N THR A 115 0.40 -1.08 14.61
CA THR A 115 1.82 -1.10 14.98
C THR A 115 2.48 -2.42 14.63
N PHE A 116 1.83 -3.55 14.94
CA PHE A 116 2.33 -4.88 14.56
C PHE A 116 2.50 -5.02 13.05
N SER A 117 1.49 -4.62 12.28
CA SER A 117 1.51 -4.67 10.82
C SER A 117 2.60 -3.76 10.25
N LEU A 118 2.74 -2.54 10.77
CA LEU A 118 3.77 -1.59 10.34
C LEU A 118 5.18 -2.14 10.54
N VAL A 119 5.45 -2.79 11.68
CA VAL A 119 6.74 -3.46 11.94
C VAL A 119 6.99 -4.59 10.94
N LEU A 120 6.00 -5.46 10.72
CA LEU A 120 6.13 -6.59 9.79
C LEU A 120 6.33 -6.11 8.35
N ILE A 121 5.51 -5.19 7.87
CA ILE A 121 5.60 -4.66 6.51
C ILE A 121 6.96 -3.98 6.31
N THR A 122 7.42 -3.18 7.28
CA THR A 122 8.75 -2.54 7.20
C THR A 122 9.86 -3.59 7.15
N ALA A 123 9.78 -4.66 7.94
CA ALA A 123 10.76 -5.74 7.90
C ALA A 123 10.78 -6.46 6.54
N PHE A 124 9.61 -6.84 6.01
CA PHE A 124 9.50 -7.49 4.70
C PHE A 124 9.96 -6.59 3.57
N SER A 125 9.59 -5.30 3.58
CA SER A 125 10.04 -4.33 2.58
C SER A 125 11.57 -4.21 2.55
N ASN A 126 12.24 -4.21 3.70
CA ASN A 126 13.71 -4.22 3.74
C ASN A 126 14.30 -5.54 3.21
N ILE A 127 13.70 -6.69 3.55
CA ILE A 127 14.13 -7.99 3.01
C ILE A 127 13.96 -8.02 1.49
N TYR A 128 12.83 -7.56 0.96
CA TYR A 128 12.55 -7.51 -0.47
C TYR A 128 13.45 -6.53 -1.20
N GLN A 129 13.76 -5.37 -0.60
CA GLN A 129 14.77 -4.46 -1.12
C GLN A 129 16.13 -5.17 -1.28
N MET A 130 16.57 -5.94 -0.27
CA MET A 130 17.83 -6.70 -0.34
C MET A 130 17.78 -7.78 -1.43
N VAL A 131 16.66 -8.52 -1.55
CA VAL A 131 16.49 -9.55 -2.58
C VAL A 131 16.51 -8.93 -3.98
N LEU A 132 15.83 -7.81 -4.20
CA LEU A 132 15.79 -7.10 -5.49
C LEU A 132 17.18 -6.55 -5.85
N MET A 133 17.87 -5.91 -4.89
CA MET A 133 19.26 -5.46 -5.08
C MET A 133 20.21 -6.61 -5.40
N SER A 134 19.96 -7.82 -4.87
CA SER A 134 20.72 -9.03 -5.20
C SER A 134 20.50 -9.48 -6.63
N ARG A 135 19.22 -9.56 -7.05
CA ARG A 135 18.82 -9.95 -8.41
C ARG A 135 19.40 -9.00 -9.46
N ASP A 136 19.43 -7.71 -9.16
CA ASP A 136 19.99 -6.67 -10.03
C ASP A 136 21.53 -6.55 -9.95
N LYS A 137 22.19 -7.40 -9.15
CA LYS A 137 23.63 -7.40 -8.87
C LYS A 137 24.14 -6.05 -8.33
N GLN A 138 23.28 -5.32 -7.62
CA GLN A 138 23.55 -4.00 -7.05
C GLN A 138 23.90 -4.02 -5.56
N LEU A 139 23.88 -5.17 -4.88
CA LEU A 139 24.12 -5.27 -3.43
C LEU A 139 25.37 -4.54 -2.94
N TRP A 140 26.46 -4.59 -3.71
CA TRP A 140 27.74 -3.96 -3.36
C TRP A 140 27.95 -2.59 -4.02
N ASN A 141 26.96 -2.09 -4.77
CA ASN A 141 27.07 -0.81 -5.46
C ASN A 141 26.70 0.35 -4.52
N ILE A 142 27.72 0.99 -3.96
CA ILE A 142 27.58 2.13 -3.04
C ILE A 142 26.80 3.28 -3.68
N LYS A 143 26.94 3.52 -4.99
CA LYS A 143 26.19 4.59 -5.68
C LYS A 143 24.69 4.30 -5.71
N SER A 144 24.31 3.05 -5.95
CA SER A 144 22.91 2.61 -5.91
C SER A 144 22.33 2.77 -4.50
N TRP A 145 23.09 2.39 -3.47
CA TRP A 145 22.70 2.61 -2.07
C TRP A 145 22.59 4.08 -1.69
N ALA A 146 23.51 4.94 -2.14
CA ALA A 146 23.43 6.38 -1.90
C ALA A 146 22.19 6.99 -2.55
N LYS A 147 21.86 6.59 -3.79
CA LYS A 147 20.64 7.02 -4.48
C LYS A 147 19.39 6.55 -3.73
N PHE A 148 19.36 5.28 -3.31
CA PHE A 148 18.26 4.73 -2.51
C PHE A 148 18.10 5.47 -1.19
N ALA A 149 19.19 5.73 -0.47
CA ALA A 149 19.16 6.46 0.81
C ALA A 149 18.61 7.88 0.64
N GLY A 150 19.00 8.59 -0.43
CA GLY A 150 18.46 9.91 -0.75
C GLY A 150 16.95 9.86 -1.02
N PHE A 151 16.50 8.91 -1.85
CA PHE A 151 15.08 8.70 -2.13
C PHE A 151 14.28 8.31 -0.88
N ALA A 152 14.80 7.38 -0.09
CA ALA A 152 14.16 6.89 1.13
C ALA A 152 14.04 8.00 2.18
N MET A 153 15.08 8.83 2.35
CA MET A 153 15.05 9.96 3.28
C MET A 153 13.94 10.96 2.90
N ASP A 154 13.86 11.34 1.62
CA ASP A 154 12.82 12.25 1.13
C ASP A 154 11.41 11.64 1.29
N SER A 155 11.25 10.36 0.92
CA SER A 155 9.99 9.63 1.05
C SER A 155 9.55 9.52 2.51
N TYR A 156 10.42 9.08 3.41
CA TYR A 156 10.09 8.92 4.83
C TYR A 156 9.73 10.24 5.50
N ARG A 157 10.38 11.35 5.13
CA ARG A 157 10.02 12.68 5.62
C ARG A 157 8.56 13.04 5.32
N LYS A 158 8.02 12.60 4.17
CA LYS A 158 6.64 12.85 3.75
C LYS A 158 5.65 11.84 4.33
N LEU A 159 6.02 10.56 4.39
CA LEU A 159 5.12 9.46 4.72
C LEU A 159 4.96 9.26 6.23
N ILE A 160 6.04 9.37 7.01
CA ILE A 160 6.02 9.10 8.46
C ILE A 160 4.96 9.94 9.20
N PRO A 161 4.84 11.27 8.98
CA PRO A 161 3.82 12.07 9.63
C PRO A 161 2.39 11.59 9.36
N GLN A 162 2.14 11.06 8.15
CA GLN A 162 0.81 10.58 7.76
C GLN A 162 0.44 9.30 8.51
N PHE A 163 1.39 8.37 8.73
CA PHE A 163 1.15 7.18 9.55
C PHE A 163 0.83 7.49 11.01
N PHE A 164 1.34 8.61 11.56
CA PHE A 164 1.02 9.00 12.93
C PHE A 164 -0.44 9.40 13.12
N SER A 165 -1.13 9.84 12.07
CA SER A 165 -2.55 10.22 12.15
C SER A 165 -3.44 9.05 12.61
N TYR A 166 -3.09 7.81 12.22
CA TYR A 166 -3.82 6.59 12.56
C TYR A 166 -3.93 6.32 14.08
N TYR A 167 -3.01 6.90 14.86
CA TYR A 167 -2.98 6.76 16.31
C TYR A 167 -3.89 7.76 17.03
N HIS A 168 -4.53 8.70 16.33
CA HIS A 168 -5.55 9.56 16.94
C HIS A 168 -6.79 8.76 17.32
N PHE A 169 -7.38 9.07 18.47
CA PHE A 169 -8.54 8.35 18.99
C PHE A 169 -9.78 8.50 18.09
N ASP A 170 -9.94 9.67 17.50
CA ASP A 170 -11.02 10.07 16.60
C ASP A 170 -10.67 9.93 15.11
N PHE A 171 -9.52 9.33 14.79
CA PHE A 171 -9.06 9.13 13.41
C PHE A 171 -10.11 8.46 12.52
N HIS A 172 -10.28 9.03 11.33
CA HIS A 172 -10.94 8.41 10.19
C HIS A 172 -10.06 8.52 8.92
N PRO A 173 -9.98 7.51 8.04
CA PRO A 173 -9.15 7.58 6.84
C PRO A 173 -9.45 8.75 5.89
N ASN A 174 -10.69 9.26 5.91
CA ASN A 174 -11.11 10.42 5.11
C ASN A 174 -10.86 11.77 5.80
N ASP A 175 -10.15 11.80 6.94
CA ASP A 175 -9.67 13.06 7.54
C ASP A 175 -8.62 13.73 6.64
N THR A 176 -7.97 12.96 5.77
CA THR A 176 -7.14 13.47 4.68
C THR A 176 -7.95 13.54 3.38
N ASP A 177 -7.96 14.70 2.74
CA ASP A 177 -8.63 14.90 1.45
C ASP A 177 -7.68 14.64 0.28
N GLU A 178 -7.89 13.54 -0.43
CA GLU A 178 -7.17 13.20 -1.67
C GLU A 178 -7.99 13.45 -2.94
N SER A 179 -9.18 14.06 -2.84
CA SER A 179 -10.12 14.17 -3.96
C SER A 179 -9.50 14.87 -5.17
N GLU A 180 -8.73 15.92 -4.95
CA GLU A 180 -8.06 16.66 -6.01
C GLU A 180 -7.00 15.80 -6.73
N ILE A 181 -6.12 15.13 -5.99
CA ILE A 181 -5.06 14.32 -6.59
C ILE A 181 -5.60 13.06 -7.26
N VAL A 182 -6.68 12.49 -6.72
CA VAL A 182 -7.43 11.40 -7.35
C VAL A 182 -8.03 11.85 -8.67
N ALA A 183 -8.70 13.01 -8.71
CA ALA A 183 -9.27 13.56 -9.94
C ALA A 183 -8.20 13.82 -11.00
N GLN A 184 -7.07 14.43 -10.62
CA GLN A 184 -5.94 14.65 -11.53
C GLN A 184 -5.37 13.33 -12.07
N SER A 185 -5.24 12.31 -11.20
CA SER A 185 -4.74 10.99 -11.58
C SER A 185 -5.70 10.29 -12.54
N LYS A 186 -7.02 10.32 -12.30
CA LYS A 186 -8.06 9.80 -13.20
C LYS A 186 -7.97 10.45 -14.58
N VAL A 187 -7.86 11.77 -14.66
CA VAL A 187 -7.66 12.50 -15.93
C VAL A 187 -6.39 12.04 -16.64
N LYS A 188 -5.27 11.89 -15.90
CA LYS A 188 -3.97 11.48 -16.47
C LYS A 188 -4.01 10.09 -17.11
N ILE A 189 -4.84 9.19 -16.60
CA ILE A 189 -5.01 7.82 -17.13
C ILE A 189 -6.23 7.67 -18.06
N GLY A 190 -6.94 8.76 -18.36
CA GLY A 190 -8.06 8.76 -19.30
C GLY A 190 -9.39 8.24 -18.72
N ILE A 191 -9.58 8.30 -17.40
CA ILE A 191 -10.82 7.93 -16.71
C ILE A 191 -11.58 9.20 -16.32
N SER A 192 -12.92 9.15 -16.35
CA SER A 192 -13.76 10.27 -15.89
C SER A 192 -13.56 10.53 -14.38
N PRO A 193 -13.40 11.78 -13.93
CA PRO A 193 -13.26 12.10 -12.50
C PRO A 193 -14.40 11.56 -11.63
N GLU A 194 -15.62 11.55 -12.17
CA GLU A 194 -16.85 11.14 -11.47
C GLU A 194 -17.06 9.61 -11.45
N GLN A 195 -16.29 8.86 -12.23
CA GLN A 195 -16.41 7.41 -12.30
C GLN A 195 -15.76 6.78 -11.05
N SER A 196 -16.54 6.04 -10.26
CA SER A 196 -15.96 5.16 -9.24
C SER A 196 -15.16 4.06 -9.91
N THR A 197 -14.00 3.71 -9.33
CA THR A 197 -13.24 2.53 -9.76
C THR A 197 -13.93 1.23 -9.33
N PHE A 198 -14.87 1.27 -8.38
CA PHE A 198 -15.79 0.17 -8.13
C PHE A 198 -16.84 0.10 -9.24
N ILE A 199 -16.61 -0.76 -10.21
CA ILE A 199 -17.65 -1.18 -11.14
C ILE A 199 -18.61 -2.11 -10.37
N GLN A 200 -19.92 -1.81 -10.44
CA GLN A 200 -21.03 -2.64 -9.93
C GLN A 200 -21.02 -4.06 -10.49
#